data_AF-A0A9X0R991-F1
#
_entry.id   AF-A0A9X0R991-F1
#
_cell.length_a   1.000
_cell.length_b   1.000
_cell.length_c   1.000
_cell.angle_alpha   90.00
_cell.angle_beta   90.00
_cell.angle_gamma   90.00
#
_symmetry.space_group_name_H-M   'P 1'
#
loop_
_entity.id
_entity.type
_entity.pdbx_description
1 polymer ?
#
loop_
_entity_poly.entity_id
_entity_poly.type
_entity_poly.pdbx_seq_one_letter_code
_entity_poly.pdbx_strand_id
1 'polypeptide(L)'
;MSNYNALLAKASYVEHGQNKEILNGWKFEEVESGKYIVTRSNGTKVEPPSASEEASNVHCLLKVGDELPKVGVIAQDETGDLIIGDYKIQKGKDLLFGWSAKKSTGKSFKVTDPGGKQHIAKVGEYFIPMNGVIELDDFGNIAVSGGNSIRVLKKTYEIELKVQNKRENEGFSCYINIKEKNKSTNGKDGTKGIFYPAKNTKAAYFTELYGGEEIITAYFHPTAEINKVITETLTHEQALKVKKIKEKINIVLSECKQFNIEPNEHQEYHFLREELLDINKESKKYPMDVTTGYRAFGLQPVKEKNQTTGYTR
;
A
#
# COMPACT_ATOMS: atom_id res chain seq x y z
N MET A 1 -27.66 -17.55 21.03
CA MET A 1 -27.32 -16.25 20.43
C MET A 1 -26.38 -16.50 19.27
N SER A 2 -26.78 -16.19 18.04
CA SER A 2 -25.95 -16.40 16.84
C SER A 2 -24.78 -15.41 16.81
N ASN A 3 -23.54 -15.90 16.73
CA ASN A 3 -22.34 -15.10 16.58
C ASN A 3 -22.34 -14.41 15.20
N TYR A 4 -22.81 -13.16 15.14
CA TYR A 4 -22.64 -12.33 13.96
C TYR A 4 -21.20 -11.78 13.95
N ASN A 5 -20.34 -12.38 13.14
CA ASN A 5 -19.09 -11.76 12.72
C ASN A 5 -19.41 -10.90 11.50
N ALA A 6 -19.27 -9.58 11.61
CA ALA A 6 -19.53 -8.65 10.51
C ALA A 6 -18.22 -8.09 9.95
N LEU A 7 -18.02 -8.21 8.64
CA LEU A 7 -16.97 -7.46 7.95
C LEU A 7 -17.41 -6.00 7.85
N LEU A 8 -16.68 -5.11 8.52
CA LEU A 8 -16.97 -3.67 8.50
C LEU A 8 -16.27 -2.97 7.34
N ALA A 9 -15.00 -3.28 7.12
CA ALA A 9 -14.22 -2.65 6.06
C ALA A 9 -13.14 -3.57 5.52
N LYS A 10 -12.77 -3.34 4.25
CA LYS A 10 -11.76 -4.12 3.53
C LYS A 10 -10.93 -3.25 2.59
N ALA A 11 -9.62 -3.44 2.59
CA ALA A 11 -8.67 -2.89 1.62
C ALA A 11 -8.06 -4.02 0.82
N SER A 12 -7.74 -3.76 -0.45
CA SER A 12 -6.76 -4.56 -1.20
C SER A 12 -5.67 -3.62 -1.70
N TYR A 13 -4.41 -3.92 -1.38
CA TYR A 13 -3.28 -3.08 -1.76
C TYR A 13 -2.06 -3.94 -2.11
N VAL A 14 -1.11 -3.35 -2.82
CA VAL A 14 0.21 -3.96 -3.02
C VAL A 14 1.17 -3.22 -2.09
N GLU A 15 1.98 -3.95 -1.34
CA GLU A 15 2.90 -3.33 -0.36
C GLU A 15 3.91 -2.39 -1.03
N HIS A 16 4.19 -2.62 -2.32
CA HIS A 16 4.94 -1.69 -3.15
C HIS A 16 4.50 -1.76 -4.62
N GLY A 17 4.60 -0.65 -5.32
CA GLY A 17 4.28 -0.45 -6.73
C GLY A 17 3.06 0.44 -6.90
N GLN A 18 3.14 1.39 -7.83
CA GLN A 18 2.01 2.28 -8.11
C GLN A 18 0.89 1.54 -8.87
N ASN A 19 -0.37 1.84 -8.53
CA ASN A 19 -1.54 1.42 -9.31
C ASN A 19 -1.63 2.28 -10.58
N LYS A 20 -0.84 1.91 -11.58
CA LYS A 20 -0.78 2.52 -12.92
C LYS A 20 -1.14 1.46 -13.97
N GLU A 21 -1.69 1.89 -15.10
CA GLU A 21 -2.09 0.98 -16.17
C GLU A 21 -0.85 0.29 -16.77
N ILE A 22 -0.86 -1.04 -16.83
CA ILE A 22 0.28 -1.80 -17.35
C ILE A 22 0.26 -1.75 -18.87
N LEU A 23 1.31 -1.18 -19.46
CA LEU A 23 1.55 -1.27 -20.90
C LEU A 23 1.99 -2.69 -21.27
N ASN A 24 1.04 -3.47 -21.79
CA ASN A 24 1.32 -4.79 -22.34
C ASN A 24 2.03 -4.67 -23.69
N GLY A 25 3.01 -5.55 -23.94
CA GLY A 25 3.80 -5.51 -25.17
C GLY A 25 4.85 -4.39 -25.23
N TRP A 26 5.20 -3.80 -24.08
CA TRP A 26 6.29 -2.84 -23.97
C TRP A 26 7.36 -3.36 -23.01
N LYS A 27 8.61 -3.03 -23.31
CA LYS A 27 9.80 -3.34 -22.51
C LYS A 27 10.74 -2.16 -22.48
N PHE A 28 11.64 -2.15 -21.50
CA PHE A 28 12.71 -1.17 -21.42
C PHE A 28 14.01 -1.81 -20.94
N GLU A 29 15.13 -1.24 -21.39
CA GLU A 29 16.49 -1.63 -21.01
C GLU A 29 17.27 -0.37 -20.64
N GLU A 30 18.01 -0.42 -19.54
CA GLU A 30 18.87 0.69 -19.13
C GLU A 30 20.16 0.66 -19.94
N VAL A 31 20.44 1.74 -20.68
CA VAL A 31 21.65 1.85 -21.51
C VAL A 31 22.70 2.76 -20.90
N GLU A 32 22.29 3.65 -20.00
CA GLU A 32 23.12 4.54 -19.20
C GLU A 32 22.30 4.88 -17.94
N SER A 33 22.96 5.26 -16.85
CA SER A 33 22.28 5.58 -15.58
C SER A 33 21.07 6.50 -15.79
N GLY A 34 19.87 5.96 -15.51
CA GLY A 34 18.60 6.67 -15.64
C GLY A 34 18.11 6.91 -17.07
N LYS A 35 18.79 6.37 -18.10
CA LYS A 35 18.38 6.41 -19.51
C LYS A 35 18.02 5.02 -20.01
N TYR A 36 16.84 4.93 -20.62
CA TYR A 36 16.21 3.68 -20.99
C TYR A 36 15.81 3.65 -22.45
N ILE A 37 16.16 2.58 -23.16
CA ILE A 37 15.57 2.27 -24.46
C ILE A 37 14.28 1.51 -24.21
N VAL A 38 13.16 2.12 -24.59
CA VAL A 38 11.83 1.53 -24.57
C VAL A 38 11.53 0.92 -25.94
N THR A 39 11.11 -0.34 -25.97
CA THR A 39 10.86 -1.11 -27.19
C THR A 39 9.48 -1.76 -27.13
N ARG A 40 8.79 -1.85 -28.26
CA ARG A 40 7.60 -2.69 -28.40
C ARG A 40 7.96 -4.15 -28.67
N SER A 41 7.33 -5.06 -27.94
CA SER A 41 7.31 -6.49 -28.23
C SER A 41 6.34 -6.71 -29.42
N ASN A 42 6.87 -6.82 -30.63
CA ASN A 42 6.19 -6.98 -31.93
C ASN A 42 4.69 -7.34 -31.93
N GLY A 43 3.85 -6.47 -32.52
CA GLY A 43 2.53 -6.87 -33.03
C GLY A 43 1.54 -5.75 -33.38
N THR A 44 1.06 -4.98 -32.40
CA THR A 44 -0.11 -4.10 -32.60
C THR A 44 0.27 -2.63 -32.47
N LYS A 45 0.11 -1.88 -33.56
CA LYS A 45 0.24 -0.41 -33.59
C LYS A 45 -0.82 0.21 -32.68
N VAL A 46 -0.39 0.85 -31.60
CA VAL A 46 -1.12 1.96 -30.97
C VAL A 46 -0.19 3.18 -30.99
N GLU A 47 -0.62 4.33 -31.48
CA GLU A 47 0.27 5.49 -31.58
C GLU A 47 0.65 5.98 -30.16
N PRO A 48 1.94 6.09 -29.80
CA PRO A 48 2.34 6.86 -28.63
C PRO A 48 2.07 8.35 -28.89
N PRO A 49 1.69 9.14 -27.86
CA PRO A 49 1.51 10.58 -28.02
C PRO A 49 2.83 11.21 -28.50
N SER A 50 2.78 11.75 -29.71
CA SER A 50 3.90 12.19 -30.53
C SER A 50 4.89 13.13 -29.83
N ALA A 51 6.17 12.74 -29.79
CA ALA A 51 7.30 13.65 -29.77
C ALA A 51 8.07 13.48 -31.10
N SER A 52 8.05 14.54 -31.91
CA SER A 52 8.85 14.87 -33.10
C SER A 52 9.40 13.74 -33.99
N GLU A 53 9.01 13.81 -35.26
CA GLU A 53 9.39 12.98 -36.39
C GLU A 53 10.90 12.94 -36.62
N GLU A 54 11.60 11.93 -36.07
CA GLU A 54 12.85 11.38 -36.62
C GLU A 54 13.21 9.98 -36.08
N ALA A 55 12.31 9.31 -35.36
CA ALA A 55 12.57 8.01 -34.75
C ALA A 55 11.98 6.85 -35.59
N SER A 56 12.82 5.88 -35.95
CA SER A 56 12.38 4.59 -36.46
C SER A 56 11.27 4.00 -35.57
N ASN A 57 10.18 3.51 -36.17
CA ASN A 57 8.90 3.11 -35.56
C ASN A 57 8.93 1.98 -34.49
N VAL A 58 10.05 1.69 -33.83
CA VAL A 58 10.24 0.49 -32.98
C VAL A 58 10.80 0.80 -31.57
N HIS A 59 11.56 1.89 -31.42
CA HIS A 59 12.27 2.22 -30.17
C HIS A 59 12.11 3.69 -29.79
N CYS A 60 12.07 3.98 -28.50
CA CYS A 60 12.07 5.32 -27.93
C CYS A 60 13.09 5.41 -26.79
N LEU A 61 13.97 6.40 -26.81
CA LEU A 61 14.91 6.65 -25.71
C LEU A 61 14.24 7.60 -24.71
N LEU A 62 14.14 7.17 -23.45
CA LEU A 62 13.53 7.93 -22.36
C LEU A 62 14.53 8.09 -21.23
N LYS A 63 14.61 9.27 -20.62
CA LYS A 63 15.38 9.49 -19.40
C LYS A 63 14.46 9.81 -18.23
N VAL A 64 14.76 9.26 -17.06
CA VAL A 64 14.06 9.63 -15.82
C VAL A 64 14.24 11.12 -15.55
N GLY A 65 13.13 11.79 -15.28
CA GLY A 65 13.05 13.24 -15.13
C GLY A 65 12.63 13.98 -16.42
N ASP A 66 12.62 13.33 -17.58
CA ASP A 66 12.10 13.94 -18.80
C ASP A 66 10.58 14.14 -18.68
N GLU A 67 10.09 15.29 -19.15
CA GLU A 67 8.66 15.56 -19.29
C GLU A 67 8.27 15.38 -20.76
N LEU A 68 7.44 14.37 -21.04
CA LEU A 68 6.91 14.15 -22.37
C LEU A 68 5.63 14.97 -22.58
N PRO A 69 5.54 15.76 -23.66
CA PRO A 69 4.32 16.50 -23.98
C PRO A 69 3.10 15.57 -23.99
N LYS A 70 2.06 15.91 -23.23
CA LYS A 70 0.78 15.16 -23.09
C LYS A 70 0.84 13.85 -22.31
N VAL A 71 2.01 13.35 -21.91
CA VAL A 71 2.14 12.08 -21.15
C VAL A 71 2.62 12.33 -19.72
N GLY A 72 3.46 13.34 -19.50
CA GLY A 72 3.99 13.71 -18.19
C GLY A 72 5.40 13.20 -17.93
N VAL A 73 5.79 13.17 -16.67
CA VAL A 73 7.17 12.91 -16.24
C VAL A 73 7.49 11.41 -16.29
N ILE A 74 8.66 11.09 -16.84
CA ILE A 74 9.25 9.75 -16.78
C ILE A 74 9.86 9.54 -15.39
N ALA A 75 9.42 8.51 -14.70
CA ALA A 75 9.92 8.15 -13.38
C ALA A 75 10.19 6.66 -13.27
N GLN A 76 10.82 6.25 -12.18
CA GLN A 76 10.95 4.85 -11.82
C GLN A 76 10.34 4.66 -10.44
N ASP A 77 9.51 3.63 -10.28
CA ASP A 77 8.92 3.31 -8.99
C ASP A 77 9.86 2.43 -8.13
N GLU A 78 9.50 2.22 -6.88
CA GLU A 78 10.24 1.39 -5.92
C GLU A 78 10.29 -0.11 -6.28
N THR A 79 9.68 -0.51 -7.41
CA THR A 79 9.75 -1.86 -7.98
C THR A 79 10.73 -1.94 -9.15
N GLY A 80 11.28 -0.79 -9.56
CA GLY A 80 12.11 -0.65 -10.74
C GLY A 80 11.30 -0.51 -12.03
N ASP A 81 9.96 -0.46 -11.96
CA ASP A 81 9.11 -0.27 -13.14
C ASP A 81 9.26 1.16 -13.67
N LEU A 82 9.29 1.30 -15.00
CA LEU A 82 9.34 2.60 -15.66
C LEU A 82 7.91 3.18 -15.71
N ILE A 83 7.72 4.32 -15.07
CA ILE A 83 6.47 5.07 -15.03
C ILE A 83 6.49 6.15 -16.12
N ILE A 84 5.41 6.20 -16.90
CA ILE A 84 5.22 7.14 -18.00
C ILE A 84 3.81 7.71 -17.86
N GLY A 85 3.66 8.81 -17.12
CA GLY A 85 2.36 9.39 -16.84
C GLY A 85 1.45 8.47 -16.02
N ASP A 86 0.32 8.05 -16.61
CA ASP A 86 -0.64 7.10 -16.02
C ASP A 86 -0.34 5.64 -16.32
N TYR A 87 0.71 5.40 -17.10
CA TYR A 87 1.13 4.09 -17.53
C TYR A 87 2.38 3.61 -16.79
N LYS A 88 2.56 2.29 -16.73
CA LYS A 88 3.80 1.65 -16.31
C LYS A 88 4.24 0.55 -17.25
N ILE A 89 5.54 0.50 -17.53
CA ILE A 89 6.20 -0.62 -18.21
C ILE A 89 6.90 -1.45 -17.13
N GLN A 90 6.60 -2.74 -17.10
CA GLN A 90 7.10 -3.61 -16.03
C GLN A 90 8.54 -4.04 -16.29
N LYS A 91 9.42 -3.88 -15.29
CA LYS A 91 10.81 -4.37 -15.38
C LYS A 91 10.81 -5.88 -15.57
N GLY A 92 11.66 -6.38 -16.47
CA GLY A 92 11.87 -7.82 -16.69
C GLY A 92 10.76 -8.54 -17.45
N LYS A 93 9.81 -7.84 -18.07
CA LYS A 93 8.68 -8.46 -18.79
C LYS A 93 9.06 -9.28 -20.03
N ASP A 94 10.31 -9.19 -20.51
CA ASP A 94 10.73 -9.85 -21.77
C ASP A 94 12.14 -10.45 -21.73
N LEU A 95 12.70 -10.73 -20.55
CA LEU A 95 14.02 -11.34 -20.41
C LEU A 95 13.91 -12.66 -19.66
N LEU A 96 14.08 -13.73 -20.44
CA LEU A 96 13.81 -15.13 -20.09
C LEU A 96 12.30 -15.37 -19.87
N PHE A 97 11.57 -15.51 -20.99
CA PHE A 97 10.28 -16.19 -21.15
C PHE A 97 9.50 -16.44 -19.85
N GLY A 98 8.68 -15.51 -19.37
CA GLY A 98 7.66 -15.83 -18.34
C GLY A 98 8.17 -16.32 -16.98
N TRP A 99 9.48 -16.23 -16.69
CA TRP A 99 9.96 -16.56 -15.37
C TRP A 99 9.40 -15.56 -14.34
N SER A 100 8.95 -16.04 -13.19
CA SER A 100 8.46 -15.19 -12.11
C SER A 100 9.05 -15.61 -10.78
N ALA A 101 9.51 -14.65 -9.98
CA ALA A 101 10.01 -14.93 -8.65
C ALA A 101 9.01 -14.46 -7.60
N LYS A 102 8.89 -15.20 -6.50
CA LYS A 102 8.20 -14.76 -5.27
C LYS A 102 9.13 -14.92 -4.10
N LYS A 103 9.23 -13.90 -3.25
CA LYS A 103 9.99 -14.03 -2.00
C LYS A 103 9.34 -15.09 -1.11
N SER A 104 10.14 -16.06 -0.68
CA SER A 104 9.69 -17.14 0.21
C SER A 104 10.01 -16.77 1.66
N THR A 105 11.18 -17.17 2.16
CA THR A 105 11.67 -16.89 3.52
C THR A 105 13.15 -16.53 3.49
N GLY A 106 13.56 -15.61 4.38
CA GLY A 106 14.94 -15.14 4.46
C GLY A 106 15.47 -14.60 3.13
N LYS A 107 16.63 -15.13 2.71
CA LYS A 107 17.30 -14.81 1.43
C LYS A 107 16.87 -15.72 0.26
N SER A 108 15.70 -16.37 0.37
CA SER A 108 15.24 -17.36 -0.62
C SER A 108 14.06 -16.87 -1.45
N PHE A 109 14.07 -17.20 -2.73
CA PHE A 109 13.04 -16.92 -3.71
C PHE A 109 12.54 -18.21 -4.33
N LYS A 110 11.23 -18.29 -4.49
CA LYS A 110 10.56 -19.31 -5.29
C LYS A 110 10.47 -18.79 -6.71
N VAL A 111 11.26 -19.36 -7.60
CA VAL A 111 11.37 -18.95 -8.99
C VAL A 111 10.60 -19.96 -9.84
N THR A 112 9.63 -19.49 -10.61
CA THR A 112 8.82 -20.30 -11.52
C THR A 112 9.30 -20.04 -12.92
N ASP A 113 9.63 -21.08 -13.67
CA ASP A 113 10.02 -21.00 -15.08
C ASP A 113 8.76 -20.87 -15.99
N PRO A 114 8.90 -20.57 -17.30
CA PRO A 114 7.79 -20.46 -18.25
C PRO A 114 6.99 -21.75 -18.40
N GLY A 115 7.63 -22.91 -18.19
CA GLY A 115 6.97 -24.21 -18.19
C GLY A 115 6.15 -24.48 -16.92
N GLY A 116 6.16 -23.55 -15.95
CA GLY A 116 5.50 -23.68 -14.66
C GLY A 116 6.29 -24.46 -13.61
N LYS A 117 7.51 -24.91 -13.92
CA LYS A 117 8.37 -25.62 -12.97
C LYS A 117 8.91 -24.65 -11.93
N GLN A 118 8.91 -25.11 -10.68
CA GLN A 118 9.31 -24.29 -9.55
C GLN A 118 10.71 -24.68 -9.07
N HIS A 119 11.51 -23.65 -8.81
CA HIS A 119 12.87 -23.74 -8.33
C HIS A 119 13.02 -22.87 -7.08
N ILE A 120 13.99 -23.21 -6.23
CA ILE A 120 14.38 -22.37 -5.09
C ILE A 120 15.71 -21.73 -5.44
N ALA A 121 15.74 -20.41 -5.46
CA ALA A 121 16.94 -19.60 -5.64
C ALA A 121 17.28 -18.92 -4.31
N LYS A 122 18.54 -18.92 -3.89
CA LYS A 122 18.99 -18.26 -2.67
C LYS A 122 20.09 -17.26 -3.01
N VAL A 123 19.98 -16.05 -2.47
CA VAL A 123 20.98 -15.00 -2.71
C VAL A 123 22.36 -15.47 -2.24
N GLY A 124 23.35 -15.34 -3.12
CA GLY A 124 24.72 -15.79 -2.89
C GLY A 124 24.98 -17.27 -3.22
N GLU A 125 23.97 -18.04 -3.63
CA GLU A 125 24.14 -19.42 -4.08
C GLU A 125 24.06 -19.53 -5.61
N TYR A 126 24.77 -20.52 -6.15
CA TYR A 126 24.72 -20.82 -7.58
C TYR A 126 23.35 -21.39 -7.96
N PHE A 127 22.73 -20.79 -8.97
CA PHE A 127 21.42 -21.19 -9.46
C PHE A 127 21.53 -21.69 -10.88
N ILE A 128 21.46 -23.02 -11.02
CA ILE A 128 21.64 -23.75 -12.29
C ILE A 128 20.81 -23.14 -13.44
N PRO A 129 19.51 -22.80 -13.25
CA PRO A 129 18.72 -22.28 -14.37
C PRO A 129 19.19 -20.93 -14.93
N MET A 130 19.91 -20.13 -14.14
CA MET A 130 20.54 -18.88 -14.61
C MET A 130 22.02 -19.05 -14.91
N ASN A 131 22.59 -20.22 -14.62
CA ASN A 131 24.01 -20.51 -14.74
C ASN A 131 24.89 -19.41 -14.09
N GLY A 132 24.55 -19.02 -12.86
CA GLY A 132 25.20 -17.94 -12.14
C GLY A 132 24.81 -17.88 -10.68
N VAL A 133 25.54 -17.07 -9.91
CA VAL A 133 25.21 -16.78 -8.51
C VAL A 133 24.02 -15.83 -8.47
N ILE A 134 23.07 -16.09 -7.58
CA ILE A 134 21.89 -15.23 -7.42
C ILE A 134 22.29 -13.95 -6.70
N GLU A 135 22.09 -12.84 -7.38
CA GLU A 135 22.26 -11.48 -6.87
C GLU A 135 20.92 -10.74 -6.92
N LEU A 136 20.82 -9.62 -6.19
CA LEU A 136 19.68 -8.72 -6.26
C LEU A 136 20.09 -7.42 -6.93
N ASP A 137 19.24 -6.90 -7.80
CA ASP A 137 19.38 -5.53 -8.29
C ASP A 137 18.96 -4.51 -7.20
N ASP A 138 19.16 -3.22 -7.48
CA ASP A 138 18.83 -2.11 -6.56
C ASP A 138 17.34 -2.05 -6.17
N PHE A 139 16.47 -2.78 -6.88
CA PHE A 139 15.02 -2.84 -6.66
C PHE A 139 14.58 -4.14 -5.99
N GLY A 140 15.53 -5.01 -5.62
CA GLY A 140 15.27 -6.31 -4.98
C GLY A 140 14.74 -7.39 -5.92
N ASN A 141 14.89 -7.22 -7.23
CA ASN A 141 14.65 -8.25 -8.24
C ASN A 141 15.86 -9.17 -8.37
N ILE A 142 15.67 -10.39 -8.89
CA ILE A 142 16.79 -11.32 -9.09
C ILE A 142 17.58 -10.86 -10.32
N ALA A 143 18.84 -10.48 -10.13
CA ALA A 143 19.74 -10.07 -11.21
C ALA A 143 20.17 -11.29 -12.03
N VAL A 144 20.29 -11.10 -13.35
CA VAL A 144 20.71 -12.12 -14.31
C VAL A 144 21.91 -11.59 -15.09
N SER A 145 22.87 -12.49 -15.37
CA SER A 145 24.02 -12.20 -16.24
C SER A 145 23.58 -11.52 -17.54
N GLY A 146 24.17 -10.36 -17.85
CA GLY A 146 23.80 -9.54 -19.01
C GLY A 146 22.86 -8.36 -18.74
N GLY A 147 22.78 -7.88 -17.48
CA GLY A 147 22.11 -6.61 -17.13
C GLY A 147 20.59 -6.70 -16.91
N ASN A 148 20.04 -7.92 -16.92
CA ASN A 148 18.61 -8.15 -16.86
C ASN A 148 18.18 -8.57 -15.46
N SER A 149 16.87 -8.54 -15.18
CA SER A 149 16.36 -8.94 -13.87
C SER A 149 15.03 -9.68 -13.95
N ILE A 150 14.89 -10.78 -13.21
CA ILE A 150 13.59 -11.44 -13.01
C ILE A 150 12.83 -10.69 -11.93
N ARG A 151 11.67 -10.17 -12.31
CA ARG A 151 10.79 -9.46 -11.38
C ARG A 151 10.39 -10.36 -10.22
N VAL A 152 10.67 -9.90 -9.01
CA VAL A 152 10.12 -10.50 -7.81
C VAL A 152 8.71 -9.95 -7.63
N LEU A 153 7.71 -10.80 -7.86
CA LEU A 153 6.30 -10.49 -7.62
C LEU A 153 6.12 -10.13 -6.16
N LYS A 154 5.76 -8.86 -5.94
CA LYS A 154 5.48 -8.32 -4.63
C LYS A 154 4.13 -8.84 -4.14
N LYS A 155 4.05 -9.07 -2.84
CA LYS A 155 2.84 -9.60 -2.22
C LYS A 155 1.72 -8.57 -2.33
N THR A 156 0.57 -9.00 -2.83
CA THR A 156 -0.68 -8.25 -2.70
C THR A 156 -1.26 -8.59 -1.34
N TYR A 157 -1.67 -7.58 -0.59
CA TYR A 157 -2.24 -7.73 0.73
C TYR A 157 -3.69 -7.26 0.75
N GLU A 158 -4.39 -7.75 1.74
CA GLU A 158 -5.78 -7.46 2.03
C GLU A 158 -5.88 -7.13 3.52
N ILE A 159 -6.37 -5.93 3.84
CA ILE A 159 -6.69 -5.54 5.22
C ILE A 159 -8.18 -5.77 5.43
N GLU A 160 -8.57 -6.52 6.46
CA GLU A 160 -9.97 -6.74 6.81
C GLU A 160 -10.22 -6.37 8.27
N LEU A 161 -11.15 -5.44 8.53
CA LEU A 161 -11.66 -5.17 9.88
C LEU A 161 -12.94 -5.96 10.12
N LYS A 162 -12.88 -6.94 11.03
CA LYS A 162 -14.01 -7.81 11.41
C LYS A 162 -14.42 -7.51 12.84
N VAL A 163 -15.65 -7.07 13.04
CA VAL A 163 -16.20 -6.82 14.39
C VAL A 163 -16.93 -8.05 14.91
N GLN A 164 -16.67 -8.38 16.18
CA GLN A 164 -17.38 -9.38 16.95
C GLN A 164 -18.47 -8.69 17.79
N ASN A 165 -19.59 -9.38 18.01
CA ASN A 165 -20.76 -8.86 18.72
C ASN A 165 -20.54 -8.58 20.23
N LYS A 166 -19.29 -8.51 20.70
CA LYS A 166 -18.97 -8.18 22.10
C LYS A 166 -18.62 -6.71 22.19
N ARG A 167 -19.54 -5.92 22.75
CA ARG A 167 -19.28 -4.53 23.13
C ARG A 167 -18.30 -4.54 24.31
N GLU A 168 -17.21 -3.81 24.17
CA GLU A 168 -16.20 -3.60 25.22
C GLU A 168 -16.19 -2.08 25.50
N ASN A 169 -16.78 -1.66 26.62
CA ASN A 169 -16.99 -0.25 26.96
C ASN A 169 -17.76 0.52 25.86
N GLU A 170 -17.17 1.61 25.35
CA GLU A 170 -17.69 2.42 24.23
C GLU A 170 -17.34 1.85 22.84
N GLY A 171 -16.56 0.76 22.78
CA GLY A 171 -16.10 0.14 21.54
C GLY A 171 -16.61 -1.28 21.32
N PHE A 172 -16.09 -1.92 20.28
CA PHE A 172 -16.44 -3.29 19.87
C PHE A 172 -15.20 -4.16 19.74
N SER A 173 -15.22 -5.35 20.33
CA SER A 173 -14.14 -6.31 20.12
C SER A 173 -14.05 -6.69 18.64
N CYS A 174 -12.85 -6.67 18.08
CA CYS A 174 -12.65 -6.88 16.66
C CYS A 174 -11.26 -7.39 16.32
N TYR A 175 -11.07 -7.74 15.05
CA TYR A 175 -9.83 -8.24 14.49
C TYR A 175 -9.50 -7.44 13.23
N ILE A 176 -8.28 -6.89 13.17
CA ILE A 176 -7.68 -6.43 11.92
C ILE A 176 -6.82 -7.55 11.36
N ASN A 177 -7.21 -8.10 10.23
CA ASN A 177 -6.42 -9.11 9.52
C ASN A 177 -5.65 -8.43 8.39
N ILE A 178 -4.34 -8.61 8.32
CA ILE A 178 -3.53 -8.29 7.15
C ILE A 178 -3.10 -9.63 6.54
N LYS A 179 -3.67 -9.99 5.39
CA LYS A 179 -3.38 -11.28 4.73
C LYS A 179 -2.93 -11.06 3.31
N GLU A 180 -2.08 -11.94 2.80
CA GLU A 180 -1.78 -11.96 1.36
C GLU A 180 -3.06 -12.33 0.59
N LYS A 181 -3.38 -11.58 -0.47
CA LYS A 181 -4.58 -11.79 -1.28
C LYS A 181 -4.61 -13.22 -1.81
N ASN A 182 -5.77 -13.87 -1.75
CA ASN A 182 -5.99 -15.26 -2.15
C ASN A 182 -5.28 -16.32 -1.30
N LYS A 183 -4.66 -15.97 -0.16
CA LYS A 183 -4.29 -16.96 0.86
C LYS A 183 -5.45 -17.16 1.82
N SER A 184 -5.91 -18.40 1.92
CA SER A 184 -7.06 -18.83 2.73
C SER A 184 -6.75 -19.04 4.21
N THR A 185 -5.49 -18.90 4.62
CA THR A 185 -5.09 -19.12 6.02
C THR A 185 -5.61 -18.00 6.92
N ASN A 186 -6.79 -18.29 7.44
CA ASN A 186 -7.39 -18.00 8.74
C ASN A 186 -7.74 -16.54 9.07
N GLY A 187 -9.04 -16.25 8.97
CA GLY A 187 -9.69 -15.08 9.59
C GLY A 187 -9.68 -15.06 11.14
N LYS A 188 -8.71 -15.75 11.76
CA LYS A 188 -8.37 -15.74 13.19
C LYS A 188 -6.94 -15.21 13.46
N ASP A 189 -6.12 -15.01 12.41
CA ASP A 189 -4.71 -14.61 12.54
C ASP A 189 -4.50 -13.08 12.55
N GLY A 190 -5.57 -12.29 12.49
CA GLY A 190 -5.51 -10.85 12.68
C GLY A 190 -5.24 -10.46 14.12
N THR A 191 -4.71 -9.26 14.35
CA THR A 191 -4.54 -8.82 15.74
C THR A 191 -5.90 -8.51 16.35
N LYS A 192 -6.12 -9.03 17.56
CA LYS A 192 -7.29 -8.75 18.36
C LYS A 192 -7.16 -7.37 18.99
N GLY A 193 -8.25 -6.60 18.95
CA GLY A 193 -8.30 -5.27 19.52
C GLY A 193 -9.71 -4.78 19.79
N ILE A 194 -9.82 -3.47 20.03
CA ILE A 194 -11.09 -2.78 20.22
C ILE A 194 -11.24 -1.71 19.15
N PHE A 195 -12.35 -1.75 18.42
CA PHE A 195 -12.73 -0.72 17.46
C PHE A 195 -13.64 0.29 18.13
N TYR A 196 -13.26 1.55 18.08
CA TYR A 196 -14.02 2.67 18.60
C TYR A 196 -14.65 3.44 17.44
N PRO A 197 -16.00 3.53 17.40
CA PRO A 197 -16.68 4.24 16.33
C PRO A 197 -16.40 5.73 16.37
N ALA A 198 -16.48 6.37 15.21
CA ALA A 198 -16.34 7.82 15.05
C ALA A 198 -17.34 8.58 15.93
N LYS A 199 -16.86 9.61 16.63
CA LYS A 199 -17.68 10.56 17.41
C LYS A 199 -17.46 11.97 16.89
N ASN A 200 -18.53 12.72 16.64
CA ASN A 200 -18.49 14.15 16.28
C ASN A 200 -17.40 14.50 15.24
N THR A 201 -17.50 13.88 14.05
CA THR A 201 -16.58 14.03 12.89
C THR A 201 -15.13 13.60 13.09
N LYS A 202 -14.76 13.01 14.23
CA LYS A 202 -13.44 12.42 14.44
C LYS A 202 -13.36 11.03 13.82
N ALA A 203 -12.20 10.69 13.28
CA ALA A 203 -11.91 9.36 12.74
C ALA A 203 -12.28 8.26 13.74
N ALA A 204 -12.81 7.14 13.23
CA ALA A 204 -12.89 5.92 14.03
C ALA A 204 -11.46 5.38 14.24
N TYR A 205 -11.23 4.59 15.27
CA TYR A 205 -9.89 4.07 15.54
C TYR A 205 -9.92 2.67 16.13
N PHE A 206 -8.80 1.98 16.02
CA PHE A 206 -8.60 0.63 16.52
C PHE A 206 -7.41 0.60 17.49
N THR A 207 -7.59 -0.10 18.61
CA THR A 207 -6.57 -0.26 19.63
C THR A 207 -6.15 -1.70 19.80
N GLU A 208 -4.88 -1.89 20.14
CA GLU A 208 -4.28 -3.18 20.52
C GLU A 208 -3.74 -3.11 21.94
N LEU A 209 -3.72 -4.24 22.63
CA LEU A 209 -3.02 -4.37 23.91
C LEU A 209 -1.55 -4.77 23.63
N TYR A 210 -0.62 -3.88 23.95
CA TYR A 210 0.81 -4.11 23.75
C TYR A 210 1.58 -3.77 25.03
N GLY A 211 2.32 -4.73 25.58
CA GLY A 211 3.06 -4.53 26.84
C GLY A 211 2.18 -4.22 28.05
N GLY A 212 0.89 -4.62 28.03
CA GLY A 212 -0.09 -4.28 29.07
C GLY A 212 -0.77 -2.92 28.89
N GLU A 213 -0.42 -2.17 27.85
CA GLU A 213 -1.00 -0.88 27.54
C GLU A 213 -1.91 -0.94 26.31
N GLU A 214 -3.07 -0.29 26.39
CA GLU A 214 -3.90 -0.05 25.21
C GLU A 214 -3.29 1.09 24.38
N ILE A 215 -2.97 0.80 23.12
CA ILE A 215 -2.38 1.75 22.16
C ILE A 215 -3.20 1.78 20.86
N ILE A 216 -3.30 2.96 20.24
CA ILE A 216 -4.02 3.13 18.97
C ILE A 216 -3.08 2.78 17.81
N THR A 217 -3.42 1.75 17.05
CA THR A 217 -2.59 1.23 15.95
C THR A 217 -3.20 1.48 14.58
N ALA A 218 -4.49 1.84 14.50
CA ALA A 218 -5.08 2.31 13.26
C ALA A 218 -6.12 3.41 13.46
N TYR A 219 -6.16 4.35 12.53
CA TYR A 219 -7.22 5.36 12.37
C TYR A 219 -7.96 5.12 11.05
N PHE A 220 -9.26 5.36 11.05
CA PHE A 220 -10.13 5.25 9.88
C PHE A 220 -10.77 6.61 9.64
N HIS A 221 -10.16 7.39 8.74
CA HIS A 221 -10.58 8.74 8.42
C HIS A 221 -11.72 8.69 7.39
N PRO A 222 -12.91 9.26 7.69
CA PRO A 222 -13.98 9.34 6.70
C PRO A 222 -13.54 10.17 5.49
N THR A 223 -13.96 9.77 4.30
CA THR A 223 -13.74 10.52 3.07
C THR A 223 -15.03 11.18 2.58
N ALA A 224 -14.93 12.00 1.54
CA ALA A 224 -16.10 12.51 0.82
C ALA A 224 -16.86 11.39 0.06
N GLU A 225 -16.21 10.25 -0.19
CA GLU A 225 -16.86 9.10 -0.83
C GLU A 225 -17.71 8.32 0.17
N ILE A 226 -18.90 7.92 -0.26
CA ILE A 226 -19.98 7.42 0.62
C ILE A 226 -19.60 6.13 1.37
N ASN A 227 -18.77 5.29 0.78
CA ASN A 227 -18.39 3.99 1.31
C ASN A 227 -16.88 3.82 1.51
N LYS A 228 -16.11 4.91 1.58
CA LYS A 228 -14.65 4.80 1.73
C LYS A 228 -14.11 5.56 2.92
N VAL A 229 -13.15 4.94 3.58
CA VAL A 229 -12.29 5.56 4.58
C VAL A 229 -10.83 5.47 4.13
N ILE A 230 -10.01 6.42 4.58
CA ILE A 230 -8.56 6.27 4.54
C ILE A 230 -8.13 5.67 5.87
N THR A 231 -7.61 4.45 5.80
CA THR A 231 -7.04 3.76 6.95
C THR A 231 -5.59 4.09 7.06
N GLU A 232 -5.21 4.66 8.19
CA GLU A 232 -3.84 4.96 8.57
C GLU A 232 -3.40 3.94 9.61
N THR A 233 -2.33 3.20 9.33
CA THR A 233 -1.81 2.17 10.24
C THR A 233 -0.46 2.59 10.81
N LEU A 234 -0.26 2.32 12.11
CA LEU A 234 0.98 2.55 12.84
C LEU A 234 1.59 1.21 13.27
N THR A 235 2.92 1.12 13.30
CA THR A 235 3.60 0.00 13.99
C THR A 235 3.38 0.12 15.50
N HIS A 236 3.55 -0.98 16.25
CA HIS A 236 3.47 -0.95 17.72
C HIS A 236 4.41 0.09 18.35
N GLU A 237 5.62 0.23 17.79
CA GLU A 237 6.61 1.21 18.24
C GLU A 237 6.13 2.65 17.98
N GLN A 238 5.63 2.93 16.77
CA GLN A 238 5.05 4.23 16.43
C GLN A 238 3.83 4.56 17.31
N ALA A 239 2.93 3.60 17.51
CA ALA A 239 1.72 3.76 18.32
C ALA A 239 2.05 4.04 19.80
N LEU A 240 3.02 3.33 20.38
CA LEU A 240 3.49 3.58 21.74
C LEU A 240 4.15 4.97 21.86
N LYS A 241 4.93 5.36 20.86
CA LYS A 241 5.56 6.68 20.79
C LYS A 241 4.51 7.80 20.74
N VAL A 242 3.50 7.66 19.88
CA VAL A 242 2.37 8.62 19.77
C VAL A 242 1.63 8.75 21.10
N LYS A 243 1.38 7.64 21.81
CA LYS A 243 0.73 7.67 23.13
C LYS A 243 1.53 8.50 24.12
N LYS A 244 2.83 8.21 24.28
CA LYS A 244 3.73 8.94 25.19
C LYS A 244 3.81 10.43 24.86
N ILE A 245 3.89 10.78 23.57
CA ILE A 245 3.91 12.19 23.15
C ILE A 245 2.59 12.88 23.51
N LYS A 246 1.44 12.24 23.27
CA LYS A 246 0.13 12.81 23.63
C LYS A 246 -0.03 13.02 25.14
N GLU A 247 0.47 12.09 25.95
CA GLU A 247 0.49 12.22 27.41
C GLU A 247 1.33 13.42 27.85
N LYS A 248 2.54 13.59 27.29
CA LYS A 248 3.37 14.77 27.54
C LYS A 248 2.70 16.07 27.09
N ILE A 249 2.08 16.07 25.90
CA ILE A 249 1.32 17.23 25.41
C ILE A 249 0.23 17.63 26.41
N ASN A 250 -0.50 16.67 26.99
CA ASN A 250 -1.53 16.98 27.99
C ASN A 250 -0.96 17.61 29.28
N ILE A 251 0.23 17.18 29.70
CA ILE A 251 0.95 17.78 30.83
C ILE A 251 1.31 19.22 30.50
N VAL A 252 1.98 19.45 29.36
CA VAL A 252 2.40 20.78 28.90
C VAL A 252 1.19 21.71 28.71
N LEU A 253 0.08 21.22 28.16
CA LEU A 253 -1.15 22.01 28.02
C LEU A 253 -1.75 22.40 29.38
N SER A 254 -1.61 21.55 30.40
CA SER A 254 -2.08 21.84 31.76
C SER A 254 -1.20 22.92 32.41
N GLU A 255 0.12 22.85 32.20
CA GLU A 255 1.07 23.87 32.64
C GLU A 255 0.82 25.21 31.95
N CYS A 256 0.66 25.22 30.62
CA CYS A 256 0.33 26.41 29.85
C CYS A 256 -0.94 27.09 30.39
N LYS A 257 -1.97 26.31 30.71
CA LYS A 257 -3.19 26.82 31.33
C LYS A 257 -2.96 27.40 32.72
N GLN A 258 -2.12 26.75 33.55
CA GLN A 258 -1.81 27.21 34.90
C GLN A 258 -1.03 28.54 34.90
N PHE A 259 -0.10 28.70 33.95
CA PHE A 259 0.74 29.89 33.85
C PHE A 259 0.21 30.94 32.86
N ASN A 260 -0.98 30.71 32.28
CA ASN A 260 -1.58 31.55 31.25
C ASN A 260 -0.64 31.83 30.06
N ILE A 261 0.11 30.81 29.65
CA ILE A 261 0.99 30.80 28.48
C ILE A 261 0.20 30.24 27.31
N GLU A 262 0.34 30.83 26.12
CA GLU A 262 -0.26 30.26 24.93
C GLU A 262 0.48 28.97 24.53
N PRO A 263 -0.19 27.82 24.31
CA PRO A 263 0.49 26.56 24.06
C PRO A 263 1.52 26.58 22.92
N ASN A 264 1.27 27.37 21.87
CA ASN A 264 2.19 27.49 20.74
C ASN A 264 3.46 28.28 21.08
N GLU A 265 3.47 29.05 22.17
CA GLU A 265 4.64 29.75 22.68
C GLU A 265 5.49 28.85 23.60
N HIS A 266 4.94 27.70 24.02
CA HIS A 266 5.67 26.74 24.83
C HIS A 266 6.57 25.85 23.96
N GLN A 267 7.89 26.01 24.12
CA GLN A 267 8.88 25.35 23.27
C GLN A 267 8.72 23.82 23.23
N GLU A 268 8.46 23.17 24.38
CA GLU A 268 8.24 21.72 24.43
C GLU A 268 6.98 21.29 23.67
N TYR A 269 5.91 22.09 23.70
CA TYR A 269 4.68 21.79 22.95
C TYR A 269 4.95 21.80 21.44
N HIS A 270 5.73 22.79 20.97
CA HIS A 270 6.14 22.87 19.57
C HIS A 270 6.90 21.62 19.12
N PHE A 271 7.94 21.23 19.86
CA PHE A 271 8.73 20.03 19.54
C PHE A 271 7.90 18.75 19.53
N LEU A 272 7.04 18.56 20.52
CA LEU A 272 6.16 17.40 20.59
C LEU A 272 5.18 17.35 19.41
N ARG A 273 4.72 18.50 18.91
CA ARG A 273 3.89 18.56 17.69
C ARG A 273 4.66 18.22 16.43
N GLU A 274 5.89 18.69 16.28
CA GLU A 274 6.75 18.33 15.14
C GLU A 274 7.03 16.83 15.12
N GLU A 275 7.32 16.25 16.27
CA GLU A 275 7.57 14.81 16.38
C GLU A 275 6.32 13.98 15.99
N LEU A 276 5.11 14.42 16.36
CA LEU A 276 3.88 13.79 15.88
C LEU A 276 3.69 13.94 14.37
N LEU A 277 4.07 15.08 13.78
CA LEU A 277 3.96 15.30 12.34
C LEU A 277 4.89 14.36 11.58
N ASP A 278 6.09 14.12 12.07
CA ASP A 278 7.04 13.22 11.42
C ASP A 278 6.56 11.76 11.46
N ILE A 279 6.02 11.31 12.60
CA ILE A 279 5.39 9.98 12.68
C ILE A 279 4.23 9.85 11.67
N ASN A 280 3.41 10.90 11.52
CA ASN A 280 2.29 10.90 10.58
C ASN A 280 2.71 10.97 9.10
N LYS A 281 3.93 11.44 8.79
CA LYS A 281 4.48 11.39 7.42
C LYS A 281 4.94 9.98 7.04
N GLU A 282 5.43 9.22 8.03
CA GLU A 282 5.87 7.84 7.86
C GLU A 282 4.73 6.82 7.91
N SER A 283 3.55 7.23 8.38
CA SER A 283 2.40 6.34 8.51
C SER A 283 1.89 5.88 7.15
N LYS A 284 1.61 4.58 7.04
CA LYS A 284 1.07 4.01 5.79
C LYS A 284 -0.44 4.23 5.74
N LYS A 285 -0.92 4.72 4.60
CA LYS A 285 -2.33 5.03 4.36
C LYS A 285 -2.90 4.18 3.24
N TYR A 286 -4.08 3.61 3.47
CA TYR A 286 -4.74 2.69 2.56
C TYR A 286 -6.21 3.07 2.38
N PRO A 287 -6.73 3.18 1.15
CA PRO A 287 -8.16 3.29 0.94
C PRO A 287 -8.82 1.96 1.34
N MET A 288 -9.84 2.03 2.20
CA MET A 288 -10.66 0.88 2.59
C MET A 288 -12.12 1.10 2.21
N ASP A 289 -12.71 0.12 1.56
CA ASP A 289 -14.14 0.08 1.30
C ASP A 289 -14.86 -0.40 2.55
N VAL A 290 -15.80 0.42 3.03
CA VAL A 290 -16.71 0.11 4.12
C VAL A 290 -17.86 -0.72 3.56
N THR A 291 -17.89 -1.99 3.94
CA THR A 291 -18.88 -2.96 3.44
C THR A 291 -20.18 -2.87 4.22
N THR A 292 -20.11 -2.59 5.52
CA THR A 292 -21.27 -2.39 6.39
C THR A 292 -20.94 -1.41 7.52
N GLY A 293 -21.95 -0.88 8.22
CA GLY A 293 -21.71 -0.04 9.40
C GLY A 293 -21.14 1.35 9.10
N TYR A 294 -21.45 1.94 7.95
CA TYR A 294 -21.00 3.28 7.50
C TYR A 294 -20.95 4.35 8.59
N ARG A 295 -22.01 4.45 9.39
CA ARG A 295 -22.12 5.43 10.49
C ARG A 295 -21.04 5.25 11.56
N ALA A 296 -20.59 4.02 11.80
CA ALA A 296 -19.53 3.73 12.77
C ALA A 296 -18.17 4.30 12.32
N PHE A 297 -18.00 4.55 11.03
CA PHE A 297 -16.83 5.25 10.47
C PHE A 297 -17.05 6.76 10.30
N GLY A 298 -18.20 7.29 10.71
CA GLY A 298 -18.55 8.69 10.48
C GLY A 298 -18.95 9.00 9.03
N LEU A 299 -19.21 7.96 8.22
CA LEU A 299 -19.72 8.12 6.86
C LEU A 299 -21.23 8.31 6.88
N GLN A 300 -21.73 9.11 5.93
CA GLN A 300 -23.17 9.23 5.72
C GLN A 300 -23.69 8.01 4.94
N PRO A 301 -24.81 7.39 5.35
CA PRO A 301 -25.38 6.28 4.61
C PRO A 301 -25.84 6.74 3.21
N VAL A 302 -25.76 5.82 2.24
CA VAL A 302 -26.41 5.98 0.92
C VAL A 302 -27.88 6.32 1.17
N LYS A 303 -28.39 7.43 0.62
CA LYS A 303 -29.84 7.55 0.41
C LYS A 303 -30.22 6.43 -0.52
N GLU A 304 -30.91 5.40 -0.03
CA GLU A 304 -31.53 4.40 -0.90
C GLU A 304 -32.29 5.16 -1.98
N LYS A 305 -31.90 4.99 -3.25
CA LYS A 305 -32.71 5.47 -4.36
C LYS A 305 -34.08 4.84 -4.16
N ASN A 306 -35.08 5.69 -3.90
CA ASN A 306 -36.48 5.33 -3.70
C ASN A 306 -36.82 4.08 -4.52
N GLN A 307 -37.05 2.96 -3.84
CA GLN A 307 -37.91 1.93 -4.39
C GLN A 307 -39.22 2.64 -4.66
N THR A 308 -39.52 2.82 -5.94
CA THR A 308 -40.83 3.25 -6.41
C THR A 308 -41.86 2.41 -5.69
N THR A 309 -42.61 3.05 -4.79
CA THR A 309 -43.87 2.53 -4.28
C THR A 309 -44.79 2.36 -5.48
N GLY A 310 -44.77 1.17 -6.06
CA GLY A 310 -45.75 0.71 -7.01
C GLY A 310 -47.09 0.55 -6.29
N TYR A 311 -47.81 1.65 -6.14
CA TYR A 311 -49.26 1.59 -5.97
C TYR A 311 -49.86 1.48 -7.37
N THR A 312 -50.19 0.25 -7.77
CA THR A 312 -51.19 0.03 -8.81
C THR A 312 -52.57 0.24 -8.19
N ARG A 313 -53.39 1.05 -8.84
CA ARG A 313 -54.81 1.27 -8.55
C ARG A 313 -55.63 0.00 -8.68
#